data_AF-A0A660L531-F1
#
_entry.id   AF-A0A660L531-F1
#
_cell.length_a   1.000
_cell.length_b   1.000
_cell.length_c   1.000
_cell.angle_alpha   90.00
_cell.angle_beta   90.00
_cell.angle_gamma   90.00
#
_symmetry.space_group_name_H-M   'P 1'
#
loop_
_entity.id
_entity.type
_entity.pdbx_description
1 polymer ?
#
loop_
_entity_poly.entity_id
_entity_poly.type
_entity_poly.pdbx_seq_one_letter_code
_entity_poly.pdbx_strand_id
1 'polypeptide(L)'
;MPFVLRVDFLNGFVTGSRGLREQLEYPPHPDRLFMALVATAGKTRTYDAGKGTYVRKIEHPRYRNALTWLEAQKPPRIYAPRTPLDVWLLRIHVPVNYTYLLTKKEKNDKNDQNDLSPSEKDTRRRGNQTHKKIQKKFVLPPFNNGARDRVPRVRPLGIIDRPIFYEWTEKAPPEIADALGELAKDVPYLGTTWSSVAVRVVPEVEEPFCSASFLRPLEETDLTLMQDMEVDTLRVPFPGRLELLDREYERVIEFLNRTLPRVSKTRRSRSASKTREIPMKTYLGASLVPYVWVERRGPEDGHVLARSAIARFRLKPSLPLVWSGLLGEAVHAVLARVVNGLRRRFLNVNVEEYATGSGSFRKSLHVGMVPLAHVGTSFSTGEIKGFALFFPESEGITREIVEAIYEAFLRGIATSEGMLYLDFAQVKSEGTLWPPQRRVEFQVEPLDDRPVFVRDFGGDDKFSADPSKPSPGDWERQKKTTKKPPSTLYSLRWSRWKRASNLWASVTPVILPRFPKKHVPILQIVNESLQALGYPEVLRVTYRPVGALTGTPSVHDFRAFGARYLDNVWMHLVLEFERAISGPVVVGKGIYFGYGFFAPVVQGRERDDA
;
A
#
# COMPACT_ATOMS: atom_id res chain seq x y z
N MET A 1 -25.06 13.77 -8.89
CA MET A 1 -24.29 12.57 -8.56
C MET A 1 -23.34 12.29 -9.71
N PRO A 2 -22.07 12.04 -9.43
CA PRO A 2 -21.08 11.63 -10.44
C PRO A 2 -21.52 10.33 -11.12
N PHE A 3 -20.97 10.03 -12.29
CA PHE A 3 -21.19 8.74 -12.95
C PHE A 3 -20.11 7.74 -12.49
N VAL A 4 -20.52 6.61 -11.91
CA VAL A 4 -19.58 5.65 -11.30
C VAL A 4 -19.78 4.24 -11.84
N LEU A 5 -18.70 3.61 -12.28
CA LEU A 5 -18.64 2.19 -12.63
C LEU A 5 -17.85 1.42 -11.57
N ARG A 6 -18.50 0.41 -10.97
CA ARG A 6 -17.88 -0.59 -10.09
C ARG A 6 -17.47 -1.80 -10.91
N VAL A 7 -16.25 -2.30 -10.68
CA VAL A 7 -15.67 -3.49 -11.32
C VAL A 7 -15.26 -4.49 -10.24
N ASP A 8 -15.96 -5.62 -10.17
CA ASP A 8 -15.62 -6.74 -9.31
C ASP A 8 -14.88 -7.81 -10.13
N PHE A 9 -13.66 -8.17 -9.73
CA PHE A 9 -12.91 -9.26 -10.36
C PHE A 9 -13.30 -10.59 -9.75
N LEU A 10 -14.06 -11.38 -10.49
CA LEU A 10 -14.72 -12.59 -9.98
C LEU A 10 -13.74 -13.71 -9.59
N ASN A 11 -12.55 -13.69 -10.18
CA ASN A 11 -11.51 -14.68 -9.91
C ASN A 11 -10.50 -14.19 -8.85
N GLY A 12 -10.68 -12.99 -8.29
CA GLY A 12 -9.76 -12.40 -7.30
C GLY A 12 -8.42 -11.94 -7.88
N PHE A 13 -8.30 -11.81 -9.20
CA PHE A 13 -7.07 -11.33 -9.82
C PHE A 13 -7.29 -10.55 -11.13
N VAL A 14 -6.34 -9.67 -11.40
CA VAL A 14 -6.23 -8.84 -12.60
C VAL A 14 -5.03 -9.25 -13.43
N THR A 15 -5.17 -9.28 -14.75
CA THR A 15 -4.09 -9.60 -15.70
C THR A 15 -3.92 -8.43 -16.64
N GLY A 16 -2.73 -8.20 -17.18
CA GLY A 16 -2.50 -7.07 -18.10
C GLY A 16 -1.02 -6.74 -18.18
N SER A 17 -0.54 -6.30 -19.34
CA SER A 17 0.88 -6.01 -19.53
C SER A 17 1.10 -4.60 -20.07
N ARG A 18 1.99 -3.84 -19.43
CA ARG A 18 2.36 -2.47 -19.80
C ARG A 18 3.43 -2.50 -20.90
N GLY A 19 3.06 -2.90 -22.12
CA GLY A 19 3.95 -2.94 -23.29
C GLY A 19 5.04 -4.02 -23.27
N LEU A 20 5.79 -4.15 -22.17
CA LEU A 20 6.72 -5.25 -21.85
C LEU A 20 5.93 -6.40 -21.22
N ARG A 21 6.07 -7.61 -21.78
CA ARG A 21 5.23 -8.79 -21.48
C ARG A 21 5.27 -9.28 -20.02
N GLU A 22 6.12 -8.72 -19.18
CA GLU A 22 6.39 -9.19 -17.81
C GLU A 22 5.97 -8.17 -16.72
N GLN A 23 5.61 -6.94 -17.06
CA GLN A 23 5.15 -5.95 -16.06
C GLN A 23 3.63 -5.88 -16.02
N LEU A 24 3.05 -6.01 -14.83
CA LEU A 24 1.60 -5.88 -14.63
C LEU A 24 1.13 -4.47 -14.97
N GLU A 25 0.10 -4.37 -15.80
CA GLU A 25 -0.64 -3.12 -15.98
C GLU A 25 -1.68 -2.98 -14.86
N TYR A 26 -1.40 -2.12 -13.89
CA TYR A 26 -2.23 -1.88 -12.72
C TYR A 26 -2.20 -0.40 -12.27
N PRO A 27 -3.33 0.17 -11.80
CA PRO A 27 -4.68 -0.36 -11.94
C PRO A 27 -5.07 -0.50 -13.43
N PRO A 28 -6.11 -1.28 -13.79
CA PRO A 28 -6.52 -1.41 -15.18
C PRO A 28 -6.81 -0.04 -15.78
N HIS A 29 -6.19 0.25 -16.92
CA HIS A 29 -6.31 1.55 -17.56
C HIS A 29 -7.77 1.85 -17.94
N PRO A 30 -8.28 3.09 -17.79
CA PRO A 30 -9.64 3.45 -18.20
C PRO A 30 -9.98 3.12 -19.66
N ASP A 31 -9.03 3.24 -20.59
CA ASP A 31 -9.24 2.84 -21.99
C ASP A 31 -9.57 1.34 -22.13
N ARG A 32 -9.06 0.50 -21.22
CA ARG A 32 -9.34 -0.93 -21.23
C ARG A 32 -10.79 -1.25 -20.82
N LEU A 33 -11.33 -0.48 -19.88
CA LEU A 33 -12.74 -0.54 -19.52
C LEU A 33 -13.61 -0.06 -20.68
N PHE A 34 -13.26 1.06 -21.31
CA PHE A 34 -13.95 1.59 -22.48
C PHE A 34 -13.98 0.58 -23.63
N MET A 35 -12.82 0.01 -24.00
CA MET A 35 -12.73 -1.02 -25.03
C MET A 35 -13.57 -2.26 -24.70
N ALA A 36 -13.68 -2.64 -23.43
CA ALA A 36 -14.51 -3.76 -23.02
C ALA A 36 -16.01 -3.47 -23.22
N LEU A 37 -16.45 -2.24 -22.95
CA LEU A 37 -17.82 -1.80 -23.24
C LEU A 37 -18.10 -1.78 -24.74
N VAL A 38 -17.19 -1.23 -25.56
CA VAL A 38 -17.32 -1.21 -27.03
C VAL A 38 -17.35 -2.64 -27.60
N ALA A 39 -16.45 -3.51 -27.15
CA ALA A 39 -16.43 -4.91 -27.58
C ALA A 39 -17.71 -5.66 -27.18
N THR A 40 -18.29 -5.33 -26.02
CA THR A 40 -19.56 -5.89 -25.56
C THR A 40 -20.72 -5.38 -26.43
N ALA A 41 -20.75 -4.09 -26.77
CA ALA A 41 -21.73 -3.51 -27.67
C ALA A 41 -21.69 -4.13 -29.08
N GLY A 42 -20.50 -4.49 -29.56
CA GLY A 42 -20.32 -5.18 -30.85
C GLY A 42 -20.74 -6.66 -30.85
N LYS A 43 -20.79 -7.31 -29.67
CA LYS A 43 -21.14 -8.74 -29.52
C LYS A 43 -22.58 -8.99 -29.09
N THR A 44 -23.19 -8.04 -28.40
CA THR A 44 -24.55 -8.14 -27.88
C THR A 44 -25.55 -7.47 -28.83
N ARG A 45 -26.81 -7.88 -28.75
CA ARG A 45 -27.90 -7.37 -29.60
C ARG A 45 -28.99 -6.75 -28.75
N THR A 46 -29.72 -5.82 -29.35
CA THR A 46 -30.93 -5.19 -28.81
C THR A 46 -32.00 -5.17 -29.89
N TYR A 47 -33.26 -5.17 -29.48
CA TYR A 47 -34.36 -4.93 -30.42
C TYR A 47 -34.40 -3.44 -30.79
N ASP A 48 -34.44 -3.14 -32.08
CA ASP A 48 -34.63 -1.78 -32.61
C ASP A 48 -36.05 -1.68 -33.20
N ALA A 49 -36.92 -0.96 -32.50
CA ALA A 49 -38.32 -0.78 -32.94
C ALA A 49 -38.42 -0.06 -34.29
N GLY A 50 -37.47 0.84 -34.61
CA GLY A 50 -37.45 1.55 -35.90
C GLY A 50 -37.07 0.65 -37.08
N LYS A 51 -36.36 -0.45 -36.83
CA LYS A 51 -35.97 -1.45 -37.86
C LYS A 51 -36.75 -2.75 -37.79
N GLY A 52 -37.60 -2.95 -36.76
CA GLY A 52 -38.37 -4.17 -36.56
C GLY A 52 -37.53 -5.44 -36.37
N THR A 53 -36.28 -5.31 -35.92
CA THR A 53 -35.35 -6.45 -35.81
C THR A 53 -34.31 -6.24 -34.71
N TYR A 54 -33.61 -7.32 -34.35
CA TYR A 54 -32.47 -7.25 -33.45
C TYR A 54 -31.21 -6.79 -34.17
N VAL A 55 -30.68 -5.64 -33.76
CA VAL A 55 -29.41 -5.08 -34.26
C VAL A 55 -28.32 -5.23 -33.21
N ARG A 56 -27.05 -5.13 -33.63
CA ARG A 56 -25.96 -5.08 -32.64
C ARG A 56 -26.11 -3.80 -31.81
N LYS A 57 -25.84 -3.87 -30.50
CA LYS A 57 -25.95 -2.68 -29.64
C LYS A 57 -25.09 -1.53 -30.18
N ILE A 58 -23.91 -1.81 -30.74
CA ILE A 58 -23.03 -0.80 -31.37
C ILE A 58 -23.68 -0.02 -32.55
N GLU A 59 -24.64 -0.61 -33.25
CA GLU A 59 -25.34 0.01 -34.39
C GLU A 59 -26.58 0.81 -33.96
N HIS A 60 -27.02 0.64 -32.71
CA HIS A 60 -28.23 1.26 -32.20
C HIS A 60 -27.90 2.63 -31.57
N PRO A 61 -28.62 3.72 -31.94
CA PRO A 61 -28.31 5.09 -31.50
C PRO A 61 -28.17 5.25 -29.99
N ARG A 62 -29.08 4.65 -29.19
CA ARG A 62 -29.04 4.64 -27.71
C ARG A 62 -27.66 4.31 -27.15
N TYR A 63 -27.04 3.22 -27.59
CA TYR A 63 -25.75 2.75 -27.07
C TYR A 63 -24.58 3.48 -27.71
N ARG A 64 -24.68 3.83 -29.00
CA ARG A 64 -23.65 4.59 -29.69
C ARG A 64 -23.48 5.98 -29.05
N ASN A 65 -24.59 6.68 -28.82
CA ASN A 65 -24.59 7.96 -28.11
C ASN A 65 -24.02 7.84 -26.69
N ALA A 66 -24.30 6.74 -25.99
CA ALA A 66 -23.78 6.51 -24.65
C ALA A 66 -22.26 6.27 -24.62
N LEU A 67 -21.72 5.52 -25.59
CA LEU A 67 -20.27 5.33 -25.74
C LEU A 67 -19.57 6.63 -26.20
N THR A 68 -20.16 7.37 -27.15
CA THR A 68 -19.68 8.68 -27.58
C THR A 68 -19.68 9.70 -26.45
N TRP A 69 -20.71 9.67 -25.58
CA TRP A 69 -20.71 10.48 -24.37
C TRP A 69 -19.54 10.09 -23.45
N LEU A 70 -19.35 8.80 -23.17
CA LEU A 70 -18.32 8.34 -22.23
C LEU A 70 -16.89 8.67 -22.68
N GLU A 71 -16.56 8.55 -23.98
CA GLU A 71 -15.22 8.90 -24.48
C GLU A 71 -14.90 10.39 -24.47
N ALA A 72 -15.94 11.24 -24.46
CA ALA A 72 -15.80 12.68 -24.44
C ALA A 72 -15.55 13.23 -23.02
N GLN A 73 -15.69 12.38 -22.00
CA GLN A 73 -15.52 12.81 -20.61
C GLN A 73 -14.05 13.02 -20.24
N LYS A 74 -13.83 13.86 -19.23
CA LYS A 74 -12.50 13.99 -18.62
C LYS A 74 -12.05 12.64 -18.04
N PRO A 75 -10.73 12.42 -17.94
CA PRO A 75 -10.19 11.20 -17.33
C PRO A 75 -10.77 10.96 -15.92
N PRO A 76 -11.21 9.72 -15.59
CA PRO A 76 -11.91 9.43 -14.34
C PRO A 76 -10.96 9.40 -13.13
N ARG A 77 -11.51 9.58 -11.93
CA ARG A 77 -10.85 9.13 -10.69
C ARG A 77 -10.97 7.61 -10.56
N ILE A 78 -9.93 6.97 -10.04
CA ILE A 78 -9.87 5.52 -9.92
C ILE A 78 -9.67 5.13 -8.45
N TYR A 79 -10.65 4.47 -7.85
CA TYR A 79 -10.53 3.94 -6.49
C TYR A 79 -10.09 2.49 -6.59
N ALA A 80 -8.84 2.24 -6.21
CA ALA A 80 -8.20 0.92 -6.24
C ALA A 80 -7.13 0.85 -5.13
N PRO A 81 -6.76 -0.36 -4.67
CA PRO A 81 -5.53 -0.54 -3.89
C PRO A 81 -4.32 0.13 -4.57
N ARG A 82 -3.39 0.72 -3.80
CA ARG A 82 -2.16 1.31 -4.35
C ARG A 82 -1.30 0.26 -5.06
N THR A 83 -1.22 -0.91 -4.45
CA THR A 83 -0.57 -2.08 -5.02
C THR A 83 -1.51 -3.29 -4.90
N PRO A 84 -1.45 -4.25 -5.85
CA PRO A 84 -2.09 -5.55 -5.68
C PRO A 84 -1.56 -6.25 -4.41
N LEU A 85 -2.35 -7.14 -3.83
CA LEU A 85 -1.93 -7.92 -2.65
C LEU A 85 -0.70 -8.79 -2.92
N ASP A 86 -0.57 -9.27 -4.15
CA ASP A 86 0.57 -10.03 -4.64
C ASP A 86 0.62 -9.95 -6.18
N VAL A 87 1.79 -10.17 -6.77
CA VAL A 87 1.97 -10.17 -8.24
C VAL A 87 2.69 -11.44 -8.68
N TRP A 88 2.02 -12.23 -9.51
CA TRP A 88 2.53 -13.51 -10.02
C TRP A 88 2.90 -13.41 -11.50
N LEU A 89 4.04 -13.99 -11.87
CA LEU A 89 4.45 -14.18 -13.26
C LEU A 89 4.16 -15.61 -13.70
N LEU A 90 2.96 -15.83 -14.22
CA LEU A 90 2.55 -17.16 -14.65
C LEU A 90 3.20 -17.52 -15.98
N ARG A 91 4.01 -18.58 -16.00
CA ARG A 91 4.53 -19.19 -17.23
C ARG A 91 3.56 -20.24 -17.76
N ILE A 92 2.76 -19.87 -18.76
CA ILE A 92 1.86 -20.79 -19.46
C ILE A 92 2.47 -21.25 -20.77
N HIS A 93 2.34 -22.53 -21.07
CA HIS A 93 2.82 -23.14 -22.30
C HIS A 93 1.68 -23.21 -23.30
N VAL A 94 1.69 -22.33 -24.31
CA VAL A 94 0.62 -22.26 -25.31
C VAL A 94 1.07 -23.04 -26.55
N PRO A 95 0.28 -24.00 -27.06
CA PRO A 95 0.61 -24.70 -28.29
C PRO A 95 0.71 -23.70 -29.44
N VAL A 96 1.81 -23.72 -30.20
CA VAL A 96 1.86 -22.93 -31.44
C VAL A 96 0.99 -23.59 -32.50
N ASN A 97 0.08 -22.81 -33.08
CA ASN A 97 -0.71 -23.22 -34.26
C ASN A 97 0.07 -23.04 -35.58
N TYR A 98 1.40 -22.95 -35.54
CA TYR A 98 2.23 -22.65 -36.71
C TYR A 98 3.20 -23.80 -36.99
N THR A 99 3.05 -24.47 -38.13
CA THR A 99 4.14 -25.21 -38.77
C THR A 99 4.96 -24.23 -39.59
N TYR A 100 6.20 -23.94 -39.18
CA TYR A 100 7.11 -23.09 -39.94
C TYR A 100 7.55 -23.81 -41.22
N LEU A 101 7.16 -23.28 -42.39
CA LEU A 101 7.77 -23.65 -43.66
C LEU A 101 9.07 -22.85 -43.82
N LEU A 102 10.21 -23.54 -43.73
CA LEU A 102 11.51 -23.00 -44.11
C LEU A 102 11.47 -22.63 -45.61
N THR A 103 11.41 -21.34 -45.93
CA THR A 103 11.50 -20.87 -47.32
C THR A 103 12.94 -20.95 -47.81
N LYS A 104 13.12 -21.67 -48.93
CA LYS A 104 14.35 -21.84 -49.70
C LYS A 104 15.09 -20.51 -49.91
N LYS A 105 16.40 -20.52 -49.71
CA LYS A 105 17.33 -19.49 -50.18
C LYS A 105 17.26 -19.39 -51.71
N GLU A 106 17.03 -18.18 -52.22
CA GLU A 106 17.38 -17.81 -53.59
C GLU A 106 18.88 -18.04 -53.80
N LYS A 107 19.22 -18.87 -54.79
CA LYS A 107 20.55 -18.92 -55.40
C LYS A 107 20.58 -17.76 -56.39
N ASN A 108 21.41 -16.76 -56.12
CA ASN A 108 21.77 -15.77 -57.13
C ASN A 108 22.86 -16.36 -58.02
N ASP A 109 22.66 -16.16 -59.32
CA ASP A 109 23.51 -16.54 -60.43
C ASP A 109 24.96 -16.08 -60.26
N LYS A 110 25.87 -17.01 -60.49
CA LYS A 110 27.23 -16.75 -60.96
C LYS A 110 27.55 -17.81 -62.00
N ASN A 111 27.33 -17.47 -63.25
CA ASN A 111 28.16 -17.93 -64.36
C ASN A 111 28.26 -16.77 -65.35
N ASP A 112 29.42 -16.70 -65.99
CA ASP A 112 29.81 -15.79 -67.05
C ASP A 112 30.25 -14.39 -66.61
N GLN A 113 31.56 -14.25 -66.38
CA GLN A 113 32.44 -13.51 -67.31
C GLN A 113 33.85 -13.39 -66.71
N ASN A 114 34.72 -14.28 -67.18
CA ASN A 114 36.13 -13.95 -67.42
C ASN A 114 36.19 -12.83 -68.47
N ASP A 115 37.23 -11.99 -68.35
CA ASP A 115 37.72 -10.98 -69.30
C ASP A 115 37.48 -9.52 -68.89
N LEU A 116 38.39 -8.99 -68.05
CA LEU A 116 38.76 -7.57 -68.08
C LEU A 116 40.26 -7.38 -67.83
N SER A 117 40.82 -6.44 -68.60
CA SER A 117 42.23 -6.08 -68.75
C SER A 117 42.78 -5.25 -67.57
N PRO A 118 44.12 -5.12 -67.43
CA PRO A 118 44.76 -4.51 -66.27
C PRO A 118 44.87 -2.99 -66.41
N SER A 119 43.78 -2.26 -66.19
CA SER A 119 43.85 -0.79 -66.07
C SER A 119 42.75 -0.20 -65.19
N GLU A 120 42.54 -0.75 -63.99
CA GLU A 120 41.62 -0.15 -63.00
C GLU A 120 41.94 -0.58 -61.55
N LYS A 121 43.20 -0.97 -61.31
CA LYS A 121 43.67 -1.45 -60.00
C LYS A 121 44.21 -0.36 -59.07
N ASP A 122 44.20 0.92 -59.45
CA ASP A 122 44.99 1.94 -58.72
C ASP A 122 44.22 3.13 -58.11
N THR A 123 42.89 3.11 -58.07
CA THR A 123 42.12 4.28 -57.55
C THR A 123 41.21 3.99 -56.35
N ARG A 124 41.37 2.84 -55.66
CA ARG A 124 40.62 2.57 -54.40
C ARG A 124 41.47 2.06 -53.24
N ARG A 125 42.75 2.48 -53.19
CA ARG A 125 43.60 2.37 -51.99
C ARG A 125 43.77 3.75 -51.34
N ARG A 126 42.72 4.26 -50.69
CA ARG A 126 42.76 5.22 -49.57
C ARG A 126 41.33 5.61 -49.21
N GLY A 127 40.91 5.26 -47.99
CA GLY A 127 39.67 5.76 -47.40
C GLY A 127 38.82 4.68 -46.73
N ASN A 128 38.79 4.77 -45.40
CA ASN A 128 37.72 4.32 -44.49
C ASN A 128 37.77 2.89 -43.93
N GLN A 129 38.36 2.84 -42.73
CA GLN A 129 37.97 2.02 -41.59
C GLN A 129 36.44 1.91 -41.44
N THR A 130 35.89 0.70 -41.27
CA THR A 130 34.77 0.44 -40.36
C THR A 130 34.57 -1.07 -40.08
N HIS A 131 34.03 -1.35 -38.90
CA HIS A 131 34.12 -2.58 -38.11
C HIS A 131 33.49 -3.87 -38.69
N LYS A 132 34.18 -5.01 -38.51
CA LYS A 132 33.64 -6.37 -38.62
C LYS A 132 32.59 -6.63 -37.53
N LYS A 133 31.36 -7.06 -37.90
CA LYS A 133 30.36 -7.64 -36.98
C LYS A 133 30.24 -9.15 -37.19
N ILE A 134 30.54 -9.91 -36.14
CA ILE A 134 30.45 -11.36 -36.04
C ILE A 134 28.97 -11.80 -36.02
N GLN A 135 28.54 -12.64 -36.97
CA GLN A 135 27.25 -13.33 -36.94
C GLN A 135 27.35 -14.60 -36.09
N LYS A 136 26.62 -14.68 -34.97
CA LYS A 136 26.44 -15.92 -34.20
C LYS A 136 25.36 -16.80 -34.86
N LYS A 137 25.76 -17.99 -35.33
CA LYS A 137 24.86 -19.09 -35.72
C LYS A 137 24.18 -19.67 -34.47
N PHE A 138 22.85 -19.79 -34.49
CA PHE A 138 22.10 -20.64 -33.55
C PHE A 138 21.83 -22.00 -34.18
N VAL A 139 22.17 -23.07 -33.47
CA VAL A 139 21.87 -24.48 -33.82
C VAL A 139 20.59 -24.88 -33.08
N LEU A 140 19.63 -25.52 -33.77
CA LEU A 140 18.39 -26.05 -33.18
C LEU A 140 18.54 -27.55 -32.85
N PRO A 141 17.92 -28.06 -31.76
CA PRO A 141 17.90 -29.50 -31.43
C PRO A 141 16.91 -30.30 -32.32
N PRO A 142 17.03 -31.64 -32.38
CA PRO A 142 16.37 -32.45 -33.41
C PRO A 142 14.86 -32.61 -33.23
N PHE A 143 14.18 -32.65 -34.38
CA PHE A 143 12.76 -32.91 -34.60
C PHE A 143 12.27 -34.18 -33.87
N ASN A 144 11.17 -34.08 -33.11
CA ASN A 144 10.34 -35.24 -32.76
C ASN A 144 8.90 -35.03 -33.25
N ASN A 145 8.43 -35.94 -34.10
CA ASN A 145 7.14 -35.87 -34.79
C ASN A 145 6.00 -36.19 -33.82
N GLY A 146 5.27 -35.17 -33.36
CA GLY A 146 3.95 -35.35 -32.72
C GLY A 146 3.61 -34.39 -31.58
N ALA A 147 4.60 -33.75 -30.97
CA ALA A 147 4.36 -32.72 -29.96
C ALA A 147 4.21 -31.36 -30.66
N ARG A 148 3.05 -30.70 -30.55
CA ARG A 148 2.99 -29.27 -30.89
C ARG A 148 3.97 -28.57 -29.97
N ASP A 149 5.00 -27.92 -30.53
CA ASP A 149 5.90 -27.08 -29.74
C ASP A 149 5.06 -26.15 -28.87
N ARG A 150 5.34 -26.13 -27.57
CA ARG A 150 4.66 -25.22 -26.66
C ARG A 150 5.58 -24.05 -26.42
N VAL A 151 5.18 -22.86 -26.84
CA VAL A 151 5.96 -21.64 -26.57
C VAL A 151 5.59 -21.15 -25.17
N PRO A 152 6.57 -20.96 -24.27
CA PRO A 152 6.30 -20.34 -22.98
C PRO A 152 5.85 -18.89 -23.18
N ARG A 153 4.71 -18.54 -22.61
CA ARG A 153 4.20 -17.18 -22.50
C ARG A 153 4.18 -16.82 -21.02
N VAL A 154 4.80 -15.69 -20.69
CA VAL A 154 4.70 -15.09 -19.36
C VAL A 154 3.46 -14.21 -19.33
N ARG A 155 2.68 -14.30 -18.25
CA ARG A 155 1.56 -13.41 -17.98
C ARG A 155 1.63 -12.88 -16.55
N PRO A 156 1.80 -11.57 -16.36
CA PRO A 156 1.66 -10.95 -15.05
C PRO A 156 0.20 -10.97 -14.59
N LEU A 157 0.01 -11.28 -13.31
CA LEU A 157 -1.26 -11.41 -12.63
C LEU A 157 -1.15 -10.74 -11.27
N GLY A 158 -2.03 -9.78 -10.95
CA GLY A 158 -2.11 -9.15 -9.64
C GLY A 158 -3.28 -9.69 -8.84
N ILE A 159 -3.07 -10.07 -7.58
CA ILE A 159 -4.12 -10.51 -6.67
C ILE A 159 -4.84 -9.29 -6.08
N ILE A 160 -6.16 -9.31 -6.08
CA ILE A 160 -7.00 -8.24 -5.55
C ILE A 160 -8.18 -8.82 -4.76
N ASP A 161 -8.47 -8.22 -3.61
CA ASP A 161 -9.51 -8.66 -2.67
C ASP A 161 -10.74 -7.75 -2.65
N ARG A 162 -10.74 -6.69 -3.47
CA ARG A 162 -11.75 -5.64 -3.43
C ARG A 162 -12.08 -5.08 -4.82
N PRO A 163 -13.27 -4.47 -4.99
CA PRO A 163 -13.67 -3.84 -6.26
C PRO A 163 -12.78 -2.64 -6.63
N ILE A 164 -12.76 -2.33 -7.92
CA ILE A 164 -12.18 -1.11 -8.47
C ILE A 164 -13.32 -0.21 -8.96
N PHE A 165 -13.26 1.08 -8.66
CA PHE A 165 -14.25 2.06 -9.11
C PHE A 165 -13.64 3.07 -10.08
N TYR A 166 -14.39 3.42 -11.11
CA TYR A 166 -14.10 4.52 -12.04
C TYR A 166 -15.18 5.57 -11.89
N GLU A 167 -14.81 6.76 -11.42
CA GLU A 167 -15.70 7.87 -11.13
C GLU A 167 -15.42 9.02 -12.10
N TRP A 168 -16.43 9.40 -12.89
CA TRP A 168 -16.44 10.61 -13.70
C TRP A 168 -17.20 11.70 -12.96
N THR A 169 -16.61 12.90 -12.86
CA THR A 169 -17.18 14.05 -12.15
C THR A 169 -18.53 14.47 -12.78
N GLU A 170 -18.61 14.33 -14.09
CA GLU A 170 -19.73 14.70 -14.93
C GLU A 170 -20.89 13.72 -14.75
N LYS A 171 -22.09 14.26 -14.51
CA LYS A 171 -23.31 13.47 -14.34
C LYS A 171 -23.81 12.97 -15.69
N ALA A 172 -23.95 11.67 -15.84
CA ALA A 172 -24.59 11.07 -17.00
C ALA A 172 -26.11 11.38 -17.01
N PRO A 173 -26.69 11.78 -18.16
CA PRO A 173 -28.14 11.79 -18.33
C PRO A 173 -28.75 10.41 -18.06
N PRO A 174 -29.98 10.30 -17.51
CA PRO A 174 -30.58 9.02 -17.14
C PRO A 174 -30.57 7.99 -18.27
N GLU A 175 -30.95 8.39 -19.50
CA GLU A 175 -30.96 7.51 -20.67
C GLU A 175 -29.58 6.95 -21.03
N ILE A 176 -28.53 7.77 -20.84
CA ILE A 176 -27.14 7.40 -21.08
C ILE A 176 -26.63 6.46 -19.97
N ALA A 177 -26.95 6.77 -18.70
CA ALA A 177 -26.59 5.94 -17.56
C ALA A 177 -27.25 4.55 -17.65
N ASP A 178 -28.51 4.49 -18.07
CA ASP A 178 -29.24 3.24 -18.29
C ASP A 178 -28.61 2.41 -19.42
N ALA A 179 -28.32 3.04 -20.57
CA ALA A 179 -27.66 2.37 -21.69
C ALA A 179 -26.26 1.84 -21.32
N LEU A 180 -25.46 2.62 -20.59
CA LEU A 180 -24.17 2.18 -20.07
C LEU A 180 -24.33 1.08 -19.01
N GLY A 181 -25.37 1.13 -18.19
CA GLY A 181 -25.70 0.09 -17.21
C GLY A 181 -26.06 -1.23 -17.85
N GLU A 182 -26.83 -1.21 -18.93
CA GLU A 182 -27.13 -2.39 -19.75
C GLU A 182 -25.89 -2.97 -20.42
N LEU A 183 -24.98 -2.13 -20.93
CA LEU A 183 -23.71 -2.61 -21.50
C LEU A 183 -22.77 -3.16 -20.43
N ALA A 184 -22.64 -2.48 -19.29
CA ALA A 184 -21.75 -2.85 -18.19
C ALA A 184 -22.06 -4.25 -17.65
N LYS A 185 -23.36 -4.56 -17.46
CA LYS A 185 -23.82 -5.88 -16.99
C LYS A 185 -23.39 -7.02 -17.91
N ASP A 186 -23.22 -6.75 -19.21
CA ASP A 186 -22.86 -7.74 -20.22
C ASP A 186 -21.33 -7.89 -20.40
N VAL A 187 -20.50 -7.09 -19.70
CA VAL A 187 -19.03 -7.15 -19.83
C VAL A 187 -18.48 -8.42 -19.16
N PRO A 188 -17.87 -9.35 -19.92
CA PRO A 188 -17.47 -10.64 -19.35
C PRO A 188 -16.06 -10.64 -18.76
N TYR A 189 -15.17 -9.77 -19.24
CA TYR A 189 -13.78 -9.68 -18.82
C TYR A 189 -13.16 -8.34 -19.22
N LEU A 190 -12.12 -7.91 -18.50
CA LEU A 190 -11.29 -6.76 -18.89
C LEU A 190 -10.01 -7.23 -19.58
N GLY A 191 -9.82 -6.84 -20.84
CA GLY A 191 -8.67 -7.16 -21.71
C GLY A 191 -8.55 -8.63 -22.12
N THR A 192 -8.35 -9.56 -21.18
CA THR A 192 -8.25 -11.00 -21.50
C THR A 192 -9.23 -11.80 -20.68
N THR A 193 -9.67 -12.94 -21.22
CA THR A 193 -10.69 -13.82 -20.60
C THR A 193 -10.34 -14.33 -19.20
N TRP A 194 -9.05 -14.24 -18.80
CA TRP A 194 -8.59 -14.61 -17.46
C TRP A 194 -9.04 -13.60 -16.39
N SER A 195 -9.19 -12.34 -16.77
CA SER A 195 -9.67 -11.27 -15.88
C SER A 195 -11.17 -11.13 -15.99
N SER A 196 -11.89 -12.18 -15.57
CA SER A 196 -13.35 -12.19 -15.51
C SER A 196 -13.85 -11.14 -14.53
N VAL A 197 -14.85 -10.35 -14.95
CA VAL A 197 -15.38 -9.25 -14.15
C VAL A 197 -16.90 -9.25 -14.12
N ALA A 198 -17.47 -8.62 -13.10
CA ALA A 198 -18.81 -8.05 -13.15
C ALA A 198 -18.69 -6.53 -13.08
N VAL A 199 -19.31 -5.83 -14.04
CA VAL A 199 -19.31 -4.36 -14.09
C VAL A 199 -20.71 -3.83 -13.85
N ARG A 200 -20.84 -2.80 -13.01
CA ARG A 200 -22.15 -2.21 -12.64
C ARG A 200 -22.04 -0.70 -12.57
N VAL A 201 -23.10 -0.02 -12.98
CA VAL A 201 -23.30 1.40 -12.66
C VAL A 201 -23.80 1.47 -11.21
N VAL A 202 -23.15 2.30 -10.41
CA VAL A 202 -23.50 2.55 -8.99
C VAL A 202 -23.74 4.05 -8.79
N PRO A 203 -24.58 4.47 -7.83
CA PRO A 203 -24.89 5.88 -7.63
C PRO A 203 -23.69 6.70 -7.11
N GLU A 204 -22.82 6.05 -6.33
CA GLU A 204 -21.61 6.62 -5.76
C GLU A 204 -20.63 5.49 -5.39
N VAL A 205 -19.41 5.85 -5.02
CA VAL A 205 -18.45 4.91 -4.44
C VAL A 205 -18.87 4.59 -3.02
N GLU A 206 -19.10 3.31 -2.72
CA GLU A 206 -19.58 2.85 -1.41
C GLU A 206 -18.47 2.86 -0.33
N GLU A 207 -18.83 3.02 0.94
CA GLU A 207 -17.92 2.79 2.07
C GLU A 207 -17.51 1.30 2.15
N PRO A 208 -16.26 0.97 2.52
CA PRO A 208 -15.18 1.86 2.95
C PRO A 208 -14.34 2.46 1.81
N PHE A 209 -14.70 2.23 0.54
CA PHE A 209 -13.85 2.53 -0.61
C PHE A 209 -13.83 4.00 -0.98
N CYS A 210 -14.92 4.73 -0.74
CA CYS A 210 -14.91 6.18 -0.93
C CYS A 210 -13.93 6.86 0.02
N SER A 211 -13.66 6.29 1.20
CA SER A 211 -12.70 6.79 2.18
C SER A 211 -11.25 6.33 1.94
N ALA A 212 -11.00 5.51 0.93
CA ALA A 212 -9.67 5.00 0.60
C ALA A 212 -8.89 5.91 -0.36
N SER A 213 -7.57 5.71 -0.45
CA SER A 213 -6.72 6.33 -1.48
C SER A 213 -7.26 6.07 -2.88
N PHE A 214 -7.17 7.07 -3.74
CA PHE A 214 -7.62 7.01 -5.13
C PHE A 214 -6.59 7.65 -6.06
N LEU A 215 -6.63 7.25 -7.31
CA LEU A 215 -5.85 7.84 -8.37
C LEU A 215 -6.66 8.98 -9.01
N ARG A 216 -6.03 10.13 -9.25
CA ARG A 216 -6.61 11.20 -10.08
C ARG A 216 -5.67 11.65 -11.19
N PRO A 217 -6.20 12.20 -12.28
CA PRO A 217 -5.37 12.85 -13.31
C PRO A 217 -4.57 14.00 -12.70
N LEU A 218 -3.33 14.18 -13.16
CA LEU A 218 -2.47 15.29 -12.76
C LEU A 218 -3.05 16.61 -13.28
N GLU A 219 -3.11 17.63 -12.43
CA GLU A 219 -3.59 18.97 -12.77
C GLU A 219 -2.40 19.92 -13.02
N GLU A 220 -2.59 21.03 -13.75
CA GLU A 220 -1.51 21.99 -14.04
C GLU A 220 -0.85 22.56 -12.79
N THR A 221 -1.59 22.68 -11.69
CA THR A 221 -1.13 23.10 -10.36
C THR A 221 -0.14 22.12 -9.71
N ASP A 222 -0.15 20.84 -10.11
CA ASP A 222 0.73 19.79 -9.55
C ASP A 222 2.10 19.72 -10.26
N LEU A 223 2.25 20.38 -11.42
CA LEU A 223 3.46 20.29 -12.25
C LEU A 223 4.71 20.85 -11.56
N THR A 224 4.55 21.75 -10.59
CA THR A 224 5.63 22.31 -9.77
C THR A 224 6.12 21.38 -8.66
N LEU A 225 5.37 20.33 -8.31
CA LEU A 225 5.64 19.39 -7.20
C LEU A 225 6.06 17.98 -7.68
N MET A 226 6.28 17.79 -8.99
CA MET A 226 6.48 16.47 -9.61
C MET A 226 7.74 15.72 -9.19
N GLN A 227 8.76 16.40 -8.66
CA GLN A 227 10.07 15.76 -8.38
C GLN A 227 9.98 14.66 -7.31
N ASP A 228 9.01 14.74 -6.41
CA ASP A 228 8.84 13.83 -5.27
C ASP A 228 7.54 13.01 -5.32
N MET A 229 6.74 13.12 -6.41
CA MET A 229 5.47 12.42 -6.56
C MET A 229 5.61 11.15 -7.41
N GLU A 230 5.05 10.03 -6.92
CA GLU A 230 4.91 8.82 -7.73
C GLU A 230 3.81 9.03 -8.78
N VAL A 231 4.22 9.26 -10.04
CA VAL A 231 3.32 9.52 -11.17
C VAL A 231 3.14 8.25 -12.00
N ASP A 232 1.89 7.85 -12.18
CA ASP A 232 1.52 6.73 -13.04
C ASP A 232 0.92 7.23 -14.36
N THR A 233 1.48 6.81 -15.48
CA THR A 233 0.89 7.12 -16.80
C THR A 233 -0.15 6.08 -17.20
N LEU A 234 -1.43 6.47 -17.22
CA LEU A 234 -2.54 5.60 -17.62
C LEU A 234 -3.07 5.95 -19.01
N ARG A 235 -3.60 4.95 -19.71
CA ARG A 235 -4.30 5.14 -20.99
C ARG A 235 -5.77 5.44 -20.75
N VAL A 236 -6.26 6.51 -21.33
CA VAL A 236 -7.65 6.97 -21.17
C VAL A 236 -8.33 7.08 -22.53
N PRO A 237 -9.66 6.87 -22.60
CA PRO A 237 -10.40 7.18 -23.81
C PRO A 237 -10.33 8.69 -24.09
N PHE A 238 -10.52 9.06 -25.35
CA PHE A 238 -10.49 10.45 -25.83
C PHE A 238 -11.58 10.65 -26.89
N PRO A 239 -12.03 11.89 -27.15
CA PRO A 239 -13.01 12.16 -28.20
C PRO A 239 -12.57 11.59 -29.57
N GLY A 240 -13.39 10.75 -30.20
CA GLY A 240 -13.08 10.05 -31.45
C GLY A 240 -12.43 8.67 -31.27
N ARG A 241 -12.32 8.18 -30.03
CA ARG A 241 -11.76 6.85 -29.73
C ARG A 241 -12.62 5.74 -30.32
N LEU A 242 -13.95 5.88 -30.29
CA LEU A 242 -14.94 4.95 -30.82
C LEU A 242 -14.81 4.84 -32.34
N GLU A 243 -14.76 5.96 -33.06
CA GLU A 243 -14.55 5.99 -34.51
C GLU A 243 -13.20 5.36 -34.89
N LEU A 244 -12.17 5.56 -34.08
CA LEU A 244 -10.87 4.91 -34.29
C LEU A 244 -11.00 3.39 -34.11
N LEU A 245 -11.69 2.93 -33.07
CA LEU A 245 -11.94 1.51 -32.84
C LEU A 245 -12.77 0.88 -33.97
N ASP A 246 -13.80 1.58 -34.45
CA ASP A 246 -14.60 1.16 -35.62
C ASP A 246 -13.71 1.02 -36.86
N ARG A 247 -12.87 2.02 -37.15
CA ARG A 247 -11.96 2.00 -38.30
C ARG A 247 -10.94 0.86 -38.21
N GLU A 248 -10.35 0.62 -37.05
CA GLU A 248 -9.40 -0.47 -36.87
C GLU A 248 -10.09 -1.84 -36.92
N TYR A 249 -11.32 -1.95 -36.42
CA TYR A 249 -12.13 -3.15 -36.58
C TYR A 249 -12.39 -3.45 -38.05
N GLU A 250 -12.86 -2.46 -38.83
CA GLU A 250 -13.11 -2.63 -40.26
C GLU A 250 -11.83 -2.96 -41.03
N ARG A 251 -10.70 -2.29 -40.72
CA ARG A 251 -9.40 -2.63 -41.32
C ARG A 251 -9.03 -4.09 -41.05
N VAL A 252 -9.19 -4.57 -39.82
CA VAL A 252 -8.86 -5.95 -39.45
C VAL A 252 -9.80 -6.94 -40.14
N ILE A 253 -11.10 -6.66 -40.19
CA ILE A 253 -12.10 -7.50 -40.87
C ILE A 253 -11.85 -7.53 -42.38
N GLU A 254 -11.60 -6.38 -43.01
CA GLU A 254 -11.26 -6.31 -44.44
C GLU A 254 -9.99 -7.09 -44.74
N PHE A 255 -8.95 -6.96 -43.91
CA PHE A 255 -7.74 -7.76 -44.04
C PHE A 255 -8.04 -9.27 -43.90
N LEU A 256 -8.82 -9.68 -42.90
CA LEU A 256 -9.20 -11.07 -42.69
C LEU A 256 -10.00 -11.61 -43.88
N ASN A 257 -10.94 -10.83 -44.42
CA ASN A 257 -11.73 -11.17 -45.59
C ASN A 257 -10.89 -11.25 -46.88
N ARG A 258 -9.84 -10.43 -47.02
CA ARG A 258 -8.89 -10.49 -48.15
C ARG A 258 -7.93 -11.68 -48.04
N THR A 259 -7.56 -12.08 -46.83
CA THR A 259 -6.49 -13.07 -46.57
C THR A 259 -7.03 -14.49 -46.40
N LEU A 260 -8.28 -14.65 -45.97
CA LEU A 260 -8.95 -15.94 -45.89
C LEU A 260 -9.55 -16.30 -47.26
N PRO A 261 -9.16 -17.42 -47.89
CA PRO A 261 -9.77 -17.82 -49.16
C PRO A 261 -11.28 -18.03 -48.97
N ARG A 262 -12.10 -17.48 -49.88
CA ARG A 262 -13.55 -17.77 -49.96
C ARG A 262 -13.72 -19.28 -50.13
N VAL A 263 -14.00 -20.00 -49.04
CA VAL A 263 -14.29 -21.42 -49.10
C VAL A 263 -15.65 -21.58 -49.78
N SER A 264 -15.63 -21.95 -51.06
CA SER A 264 -16.80 -22.51 -51.74
C SER A 264 -17.22 -23.78 -51.01
N LYS A 265 -18.53 -23.95 -50.84
CA LYS A 265 -19.17 -25.10 -50.20
C LYS A 265 -18.97 -26.38 -51.03
N THR A 266 -17.75 -26.88 -51.22
CA THR A 266 -17.52 -28.24 -51.71
C THR A 266 -16.07 -28.64 -51.51
N ARG A 267 -15.91 -29.87 -50.98
CA ARG A 267 -14.68 -30.66 -50.82
C ARG A 267 -13.69 -30.21 -49.73
N ARG A 268 -13.54 -31.13 -48.77
CA ARG A 268 -12.34 -31.36 -47.95
C ARG A 268 -11.08 -31.09 -48.77
N SER A 269 -10.38 -30.00 -48.49
CA SER A 269 -8.98 -29.88 -48.86
C SER A 269 -8.18 -29.27 -47.72
N ARG A 270 -7.06 -29.94 -47.47
CA ARG A 270 -6.04 -29.63 -46.47
C ARG A 270 -5.33 -28.33 -46.85
N SER A 271 -4.78 -27.67 -45.83
CA SER A 271 -3.76 -26.62 -45.93
C SER A 271 -4.24 -25.24 -46.42
N ALA A 272 -4.79 -24.46 -45.50
CA ALA A 272 -4.74 -23.00 -45.57
C ALA A 272 -4.54 -22.42 -44.18
N SER A 273 -3.29 -22.15 -43.78
CA SER A 273 -3.02 -21.20 -42.71
C SER A 273 -1.64 -20.55 -42.86
N LYS A 274 -1.46 -19.77 -43.94
CA LYS A 274 -0.60 -18.58 -43.86
C LYS A 274 -1.37 -17.47 -43.14
N THR A 275 -1.78 -17.70 -41.90
CA THR A 275 -2.30 -16.64 -41.05
C THR A 275 -1.08 -15.89 -40.52
N ARG A 276 -0.62 -14.87 -41.27
CA ARG A 276 0.30 -13.87 -40.73
C ARG A 276 -0.31 -13.41 -39.40
N GLU A 277 0.46 -13.45 -38.31
CA GLU A 277 0.09 -12.73 -37.09
C GLU A 277 -0.21 -11.30 -37.53
N ILE A 278 -1.48 -10.89 -37.49
CA ILE A 278 -1.80 -9.48 -37.41
C ILE A 278 -1.42 -9.17 -35.98
N PRO A 279 -0.32 -8.44 -35.71
CA PRO A 279 -0.14 -7.90 -34.39
C PRO A 279 -1.32 -6.95 -34.26
N MET A 280 -2.33 -7.33 -33.48
CA MET A 280 -3.34 -6.38 -33.06
C MET A 280 -2.53 -5.29 -32.36
N LYS A 281 -2.30 -4.17 -33.06
CA LYS A 281 -1.63 -2.99 -32.54
C LYS A 281 -2.63 -2.31 -31.60
N THR A 282 -3.10 -3.06 -30.60
CA THR A 282 -4.10 -2.65 -29.61
C THR A 282 -3.65 -1.44 -28.80
N TYR A 283 -2.35 -1.09 -28.89
CA TYR A 283 -1.67 -0.07 -28.11
C TYR A 283 -1.45 1.27 -28.83
N LEU A 284 -1.69 1.37 -30.15
CA LEU A 284 -1.40 2.60 -30.89
C LEU A 284 -2.62 3.53 -30.88
N GLY A 285 -2.55 4.59 -30.06
CA GLY A 285 -3.39 5.78 -30.21
C GLY A 285 -4.12 6.26 -28.96
N ALA A 286 -4.16 5.48 -27.86
CA ALA A 286 -4.80 5.96 -26.64
C ALA A 286 -3.96 7.05 -25.97
N SER A 287 -4.60 8.16 -25.59
CA SER A 287 -3.97 9.25 -24.87
C SER A 287 -3.39 8.74 -23.55
N LEU A 288 -2.10 9.01 -23.35
CA LEU A 288 -1.40 8.77 -22.09
C LEU A 288 -1.58 9.99 -21.21
N VAL A 289 -2.23 9.80 -20.08
CA VAL A 289 -2.45 10.86 -19.09
C VAL A 289 -1.67 10.51 -17.82
N PRO A 290 -0.88 11.45 -17.28
CA PRO A 290 -0.24 11.26 -15.98
C PRO A 290 -1.30 11.32 -14.87
N TYR A 291 -1.19 10.40 -13.93
CA TYR A 291 -2.01 10.30 -12.75
C TYR A 291 -1.14 10.34 -11.51
N VAL A 292 -1.71 10.79 -10.40
CA VAL A 292 -1.09 10.70 -9.08
C VAL A 292 -2.01 9.99 -8.09
N TRP A 293 -1.41 9.21 -7.20
CA TRP A 293 -2.06 8.72 -5.99
C TRP A 293 -2.38 9.86 -5.04
N VAL A 294 -3.68 10.10 -4.84
CA VAL A 294 -4.18 10.94 -3.77
C VAL A 294 -4.57 10.02 -2.64
N GLU A 295 -3.82 10.11 -1.55
CA GLU A 295 -4.30 9.59 -0.27
C GLU A 295 -5.55 10.38 0.10
N ARG A 296 -6.73 9.77 -0.07
CA ARG A 296 -7.92 10.26 0.60
C ARG A 296 -7.70 9.94 2.06
N ARG A 297 -7.21 10.95 2.76
CA ARG A 297 -7.29 10.99 4.20
C ARG A 297 -8.77 10.78 4.49
N GLY A 298 -9.12 9.69 5.19
CA GLY A 298 -10.30 9.78 6.06
C GLY A 298 -10.13 11.06 6.89
N PRO A 299 -11.19 11.74 7.34
CA PRO A 299 -11.04 13.03 8.00
C PRO A 299 -10.12 13.05 9.25
N GLU A 300 -9.49 11.94 9.67
CA GLU A 300 -8.79 11.84 10.95
C GLU A 300 -7.44 11.08 10.96
N ASP A 301 -6.78 10.80 9.83
CA ASP A 301 -5.44 10.17 9.83
C ASP A 301 -4.27 11.18 9.96
N GLY A 302 -4.51 12.29 10.67
CA GLY A 302 -3.73 13.52 10.60
C GLY A 302 -2.91 13.91 11.82
N HIS A 303 -2.68 13.02 12.78
CA HIS A 303 -1.93 13.36 13.99
C HIS A 303 -0.40 13.15 13.81
N VAL A 304 0.40 13.93 14.55
CA VAL A 304 1.88 13.95 14.49
C VAL A 304 2.47 12.54 14.60
N LEU A 305 1.89 11.67 15.42
CA LEU A 305 2.38 10.29 15.61
C LEU A 305 2.11 9.35 14.44
N ALA A 306 1.10 9.62 13.61
CA ALA A 306 0.88 8.87 12.35
C ALA A 306 1.91 9.22 11.27
N ARG A 307 2.72 10.26 11.47
CA ARG A 307 3.76 10.75 10.54
C ARG A 307 5.18 10.57 11.08
N SER A 308 5.29 9.90 12.22
CA SER A 308 6.54 9.74 12.98
C SER A 308 7.30 8.48 12.57
N ALA A 309 8.61 8.43 12.84
CA ALA A 309 9.35 7.18 12.82
C ALA A 309 9.20 6.45 14.16
N ILE A 310 9.31 5.12 14.17
CA ILE A 310 9.18 4.30 15.38
C ILE A 310 10.28 3.26 15.44
N ALA A 311 10.87 3.06 16.61
CA ALA A 311 11.79 1.95 16.86
C ALA A 311 11.39 1.17 18.11
N ARG A 312 11.33 -0.15 18.02
CA ARG A 312 10.81 -1.01 19.10
C ARG A 312 11.91 -1.84 19.73
N PHE A 313 11.73 -2.10 21.01
CA PHE A 313 12.66 -2.83 21.84
C PHE A 313 11.92 -3.83 22.70
N ARG A 314 12.54 -4.98 22.94
CA ARG A 314 12.11 -6.01 23.88
C ARG A 314 12.89 -5.89 25.19
N LEU A 315 12.21 -6.15 26.30
CA LEU A 315 12.81 -6.19 27.64
C LEU A 315 12.97 -7.62 28.14
N LYS A 316 14.08 -7.89 28.84
CA LYS A 316 14.34 -9.12 29.60
C LYS A 316 15.03 -8.79 30.93
N PRO A 317 14.43 -9.06 32.11
CA PRO A 317 13.07 -9.57 32.31
C PRO A 317 12.00 -8.53 31.93
N SER A 318 10.73 -8.95 31.98
CA SER A 318 9.61 -8.00 31.89
C SER A 318 9.57 -7.12 33.15
N LEU A 319 9.14 -5.88 33.01
CA LEU A 319 9.07 -4.93 34.12
C LEU A 319 7.61 -4.66 34.52
N PRO A 320 7.30 -4.37 35.80
CA PRO A 320 5.98 -3.88 36.21
C PRO A 320 5.56 -2.61 35.44
N LEU A 321 4.29 -2.52 35.02
CA LEU A 321 3.78 -1.34 34.29
C LEU A 321 3.89 -0.04 35.09
N VAL A 322 3.80 -0.11 36.42
CA VAL A 322 3.97 1.05 37.31
C VAL A 322 5.37 1.70 37.20
N TRP A 323 6.37 0.97 36.71
CA TRP A 323 7.73 1.49 36.50
C TRP A 323 7.92 2.21 35.17
N SER A 324 6.84 2.46 34.41
CA SER A 324 6.92 3.12 33.11
C SER A 324 7.67 4.46 33.14
N GLY A 325 7.50 5.26 34.21
CA GLY A 325 8.22 6.53 34.35
C GLY A 325 9.72 6.33 34.53
N LEU A 326 10.13 5.41 35.40
CA LEU A 326 11.55 5.08 35.60
C LEU A 326 12.18 4.54 34.32
N LEU A 327 11.46 3.71 33.58
CA LEU A 327 11.91 3.22 32.28
C LEU A 327 12.08 4.37 31.29
N GLY A 328 11.14 5.31 31.25
CA GLY A 328 11.26 6.53 30.45
C GLY A 328 12.51 7.34 30.81
N GLU A 329 12.75 7.58 32.11
CA GLU A 329 13.94 8.30 32.59
C GLU A 329 15.24 7.59 32.20
N ALA A 330 15.32 6.26 32.37
CA ALA A 330 16.50 5.48 31.99
C ALA A 330 16.78 5.57 30.48
N VAL A 331 15.75 5.47 29.64
CA VAL A 331 15.86 5.61 28.18
C VAL A 331 16.32 7.02 27.78
N HIS A 332 15.73 8.05 28.38
CA HIS A 332 16.10 9.46 28.13
C HIS A 332 17.52 9.78 28.60
N ALA A 333 17.97 9.20 29.72
CA ALA A 333 19.35 9.36 30.18
C ALA A 333 20.37 8.80 29.17
N VAL A 334 20.05 7.68 28.52
CA VAL A 334 20.88 7.14 27.44
C VAL A 334 20.87 8.08 26.23
N LEU A 335 19.70 8.57 25.81
CA LEU A 335 19.59 9.55 24.72
C LEU A 335 20.42 10.81 24.99
N ALA A 336 20.35 11.38 26.19
CA ALA A 336 21.14 12.55 26.58
C ALA A 336 22.65 12.27 26.53
N ARG A 337 23.08 11.09 26.96
CA ARG A 337 24.49 10.69 26.89
C ARG A 337 24.99 10.55 25.46
N VAL A 338 24.19 9.95 24.57
CA VAL A 338 24.65 9.58 23.21
C VAL A 338 24.49 10.70 22.17
N VAL A 339 23.53 11.61 22.34
CA VAL A 339 23.21 12.65 21.35
C VAL A 339 24.18 13.84 21.42
N ASN A 340 24.89 14.02 22.53
CA ASN A 340 25.96 15.01 22.65
C ASN A 340 27.01 14.92 21.51
N GLY A 341 27.29 13.71 21.02
CA GLY A 341 28.22 13.49 19.90
C GLY A 341 27.67 13.92 18.53
N LEU A 342 26.34 14.02 18.38
CA LEU A 342 25.68 14.37 17.11
C LEU A 342 25.62 15.88 16.86
N ARG A 343 25.79 16.70 17.92
CA ARG A 343 25.74 18.16 17.84
C ARG A 343 26.72 18.75 16.83
N ARG A 344 27.89 18.13 16.65
CA ARG A 344 28.91 18.57 15.67
C ARG A 344 28.58 18.18 14.24
N ARG A 345 27.75 17.15 14.05
CA ARG A 345 27.36 16.63 12.73
C ARG A 345 26.20 17.43 12.12
N PHE A 346 25.28 17.94 12.95
CA PHE A 346 24.10 18.67 12.51
C PHE A 346 24.07 20.08 13.12
N LEU A 347 24.82 21.02 12.51
CA LEU A 347 25.03 22.37 13.07
C LEU A 347 23.78 23.26 13.04
N ASN A 348 22.84 22.99 12.13
CA ASN A 348 21.66 23.83 11.88
C ASN A 348 20.41 23.38 12.64
N VAL A 349 20.49 22.30 13.43
CA VAL A 349 19.35 21.68 14.11
C VAL A 349 19.74 21.35 15.54
N ASN A 350 18.89 21.71 16.50
CA ASN A 350 19.10 21.36 17.90
C ASN A 350 18.72 19.89 18.17
N VAL A 351 19.58 18.96 17.75
CA VAL A 351 19.36 17.51 17.88
C VAL A 351 19.22 17.09 19.35
N GLU A 352 19.91 17.77 20.27
CA GLU A 352 19.83 17.50 21.70
C GLU A 352 18.44 17.85 22.26
N GLU A 353 17.92 19.02 21.92
CA GLU A 353 16.56 19.44 22.28
C GLU A 353 15.51 18.51 21.66
N TYR A 354 15.67 18.11 20.39
CA TYR A 354 14.75 17.17 19.77
C TYR A 354 14.83 15.75 20.36
N ALA A 355 16.00 15.28 20.79
CA ALA A 355 16.13 13.93 21.34
C ALA A 355 15.73 13.82 22.82
N THR A 356 15.89 14.91 23.59
CA THR A 356 15.78 14.86 25.06
C THR A 356 14.80 15.89 25.65
N GLY A 357 14.35 16.85 24.85
CA GLY A 357 13.42 17.90 25.26
C GLY A 357 14.02 19.00 26.15
N SER A 358 15.35 19.16 26.17
CA SER A 358 16.14 20.03 27.07
C SER A 358 15.47 21.38 27.38
N GLY A 359 14.66 21.43 28.44
CA GLY A 359 14.18 22.67 29.07
C GLY A 359 12.85 23.26 28.59
N SER A 360 12.13 22.68 27.62
CA SER A 360 10.85 23.26 27.18
C SER A 360 9.84 22.23 26.66
N PHE A 361 9.16 21.54 27.59
CA PHE A 361 8.02 20.64 27.32
C PHE A 361 6.84 21.28 26.55
N ARG A 362 6.89 22.59 26.29
CA ARG A 362 5.78 23.37 25.73
C ARG A 362 6.07 23.99 24.35
N LYS A 363 7.31 24.01 23.86
CA LYS A 363 7.65 24.73 22.62
C LYS A 363 7.95 23.84 21.41
N SER A 364 8.43 22.61 21.61
CA SER A 364 8.88 21.73 20.53
C SER A 364 8.56 20.25 20.80
N LEU A 365 8.15 19.54 19.76
CA LEU A 365 7.96 18.08 19.80
C LEU A 365 9.35 17.40 19.83
N HIS A 366 9.50 16.39 20.69
CA HIS A 366 10.76 15.66 20.85
C HIS A 366 10.54 14.15 20.94
N VAL A 367 11.62 13.37 20.88
CA VAL A 367 11.57 11.92 20.98
C VAL A 367 10.90 11.52 22.28
N GLY A 368 9.91 10.63 22.17
CA GLY A 368 9.25 10.07 23.34
C GLY A 368 9.24 8.56 23.33
N MET A 369 8.81 8.00 24.46
CA MET A 369 8.79 6.56 24.71
C MET A 369 7.40 6.14 25.16
N VAL A 370 6.93 5.00 24.63
CA VAL A 370 5.69 4.35 25.06
C VAL A 370 5.94 2.91 25.54
N PRO A 371 5.35 2.49 26.69
CA PRO A 371 5.51 1.13 27.20
C PRO A 371 4.61 0.14 26.46
N LEU A 372 5.18 -0.95 25.94
CA LEU A 372 4.44 -2.02 25.26
C LEU A 372 3.98 -3.09 26.25
N ALA A 373 2.93 -2.75 26.99
CA ALA A 373 2.43 -3.53 28.12
C ALA A 373 1.44 -4.64 27.72
N HIS A 374 1.44 -5.73 28.50
CA HIS A 374 0.44 -6.80 28.38
C HIS A 374 -0.84 -6.45 29.16
N VAL A 375 -1.70 -5.65 28.53
CA VAL A 375 -2.99 -5.18 29.08
C VAL A 375 -4.17 -5.44 28.13
N GLY A 376 -5.42 -5.33 28.60
CA GLY A 376 -6.63 -5.34 27.76
C GLY A 376 -7.06 -6.70 27.19
N THR A 377 -6.47 -7.80 27.66
CA THR A 377 -6.88 -9.18 27.39
C THR A 377 -7.30 -9.87 28.70
N SER A 378 -8.08 -10.95 28.62
CA SER A 378 -8.56 -11.68 29.80
C SER A 378 -7.45 -12.23 30.71
N PHE A 379 -6.22 -12.35 30.21
CA PHE A 379 -5.06 -12.88 30.94
C PHE A 379 -3.92 -11.86 31.04
N SER A 380 -4.27 -10.57 30.98
CA SER A 380 -3.29 -9.50 31.05
C SER A 380 -2.58 -9.44 32.40
N THR A 381 -1.25 -9.39 32.36
CA THR A 381 -0.39 -9.44 33.56
C THR A 381 0.02 -8.06 34.05
N GLY A 382 -0.18 -7.00 33.25
CA GLY A 382 0.26 -5.65 33.63
C GLY A 382 1.78 -5.47 33.61
N GLU A 383 2.48 -6.28 32.81
CA GLU A 383 3.92 -6.18 32.64
C GLU A 383 4.29 -5.53 31.31
N ILE A 384 5.33 -4.71 31.33
CA ILE A 384 6.03 -4.14 30.18
C ILE A 384 6.88 -5.24 29.55
N LYS A 385 6.56 -5.62 28.32
CA LYS A 385 7.33 -6.61 27.53
C LYS A 385 8.40 -5.95 26.67
N GLY A 386 8.26 -4.65 26.43
CA GLY A 386 9.04 -3.87 25.49
C GLY A 386 8.68 -2.39 25.59
N PHE A 387 9.37 -1.56 24.83
CA PHE A 387 9.00 -0.17 24.62
C PHE A 387 9.16 0.22 23.16
N ALA A 388 8.53 1.31 22.76
CA ALA A 388 8.77 1.93 21.47
C ALA A 388 9.21 3.38 21.66
N LEU A 389 10.24 3.78 20.92
CA LEU A 389 10.60 5.17 20.71
C LEU A 389 9.76 5.71 19.56
N PHE A 390 9.18 6.90 19.72
CA PHE A 390 8.54 7.63 18.64
C PHE A 390 9.32 8.91 18.34
N PHE A 391 9.54 9.16 17.06
CA PHE A 391 10.28 10.30 16.53
C PHE A 391 9.28 11.22 15.84
N PRO A 392 8.73 12.23 16.54
CA PRO A 392 7.71 13.10 15.98
C PRO A 392 8.23 13.89 14.78
N GLU A 393 7.36 14.08 13.79
CA GLU A 393 7.63 15.00 12.69
C GLU A 393 7.79 16.42 13.26
N SER A 394 8.88 17.09 12.91
CA SER A 394 9.19 18.44 13.36
C SER A 394 10.02 19.15 12.31
N GLU A 395 9.87 20.47 12.24
CA GLU A 395 10.61 21.33 11.30
C GLU A 395 12.13 21.14 11.47
N GLY A 396 12.84 20.97 10.36
CA GLY A 396 14.29 20.75 10.34
C GLY A 396 14.75 19.34 10.73
N ILE A 397 13.86 18.44 11.20
CA ILE A 397 14.20 17.06 11.52
C ILE A 397 14.09 16.19 10.27
N THR A 398 15.24 15.78 9.73
CA THR A 398 15.31 14.89 8.57
C THR A 398 15.38 13.42 8.98
N ARG A 399 15.11 12.53 8.03
CA ARG A 399 15.31 11.08 8.18
C ARG A 399 16.72 10.73 8.65
N GLU A 400 17.75 11.39 8.11
CA GLU A 400 19.15 11.18 8.50
C GLU A 400 19.37 11.50 9.99
N ILE A 401 18.75 12.55 10.51
CA ILE A 401 18.85 12.93 11.93
C ILE A 401 18.21 11.84 12.80
N VAL A 402 17.02 11.35 12.41
CA VAL A 402 16.33 10.28 13.14
C VAL A 402 17.14 8.99 13.14
N GLU A 403 17.67 8.57 12.00
CA GLU A 403 18.53 7.39 11.88
C GLU A 403 19.83 7.57 12.70
N ALA A 404 20.44 8.76 12.69
CA ALA A 404 21.64 9.04 13.47
C ALA A 404 21.39 9.00 14.99
N ILE A 405 20.25 9.52 15.48
CA ILE A 405 19.85 9.41 16.89
C ILE A 405 19.65 7.94 17.25
N TYR A 406 18.96 7.19 16.40
CA TYR A 406 18.71 5.76 16.62
C TYR A 406 20.00 4.95 16.70
N GLU A 407 20.92 5.13 15.75
CA GLU A 407 22.22 4.48 15.78
C GLU A 407 23.04 4.86 17.02
N ALA A 408 23.04 6.14 17.40
CA ALA A 408 23.73 6.60 18.60
C ALA A 408 23.15 5.92 19.86
N PHE A 409 21.83 5.76 19.92
CA PHE A 409 21.15 5.04 20.99
C PHE A 409 21.54 3.56 21.01
N LEU A 410 21.52 2.86 19.86
CA LEU A 410 21.97 1.47 19.75
C LEU A 410 23.42 1.30 20.19
N ARG A 411 24.33 2.19 19.76
CA ARG A 411 25.73 2.19 20.21
C ARG A 411 25.82 2.38 21.73
N GLY A 412 25.05 3.30 22.30
CA GLY A 412 25.05 3.55 23.74
C GLY A 412 24.55 2.40 24.60
N ILE A 413 23.62 1.59 24.07
CA ILE A 413 23.15 0.35 24.69
C ILE A 413 24.17 -0.79 24.48
N ALA A 414 24.80 -0.87 23.31
CA ALA A 414 25.81 -1.88 23.00
C ALA A 414 27.05 -1.75 23.89
N THR A 415 27.44 -0.53 24.27
CA THR A 415 28.55 -0.30 25.24
C THR A 415 28.29 -0.96 26.60
N SER A 416 27.04 -1.22 26.96
CA SER A 416 26.65 -1.95 28.16
C SER A 416 26.10 -3.34 27.86
N GLU A 417 26.45 -3.95 26.72
CA GLU A 417 26.00 -5.28 26.31
C GLU A 417 24.47 -5.45 26.28
N GLY A 418 23.72 -4.37 26.04
CA GLY A 418 22.25 -4.41 26.10
C GLY A 418 21.67 -4.11 27.49
N MET A 419 22.50 -3.92 28.51
CA MET A 419 22.04 -3.73 29.88
C MET A 419 21.76 -2.26 30.20
N LEU A 420 20.57 -2.01 30.73
CA LEU A 420 20.17 -0.76 31.34
C LEU A 420 19.79 -1.00 32.81
N TYR A 421 19.71 0.09 33.59
CA TYR A 421 19.27 0.02 34.97
C TYR A 421 18.22 1.08 35.26
N LEU A 422 17.27 0.74 36.12
CA LEU A 422 16.37 1.68 36.75
C LEU A 422 16.97 2.14 38.08
N ASP A 423 17.05 3.45 38.30
CA ASP A 423 17.51 4.02 39.58
C ASP A 423 16.30 4.38 40.46
N PHE A 424 16.20 3.77 41.63
CA PHE A 424 15.11 4.00 42.58
C PHE A 424 15.44 5.08 43.63
N ALA A 425 16.60 5.74 43.55
CA ALA A 425 17.05 6.68 44.57
C ALA A 425 16.15 7.92 44.75
N GLN A 426 15.35 8.29 43.74
CA GLN A 426 14.47 9.46 43.77
C GLN A 426 12.98 9.13 43.94
N VAL A 427 12.64 7.87 44.21
CA VAL A 427 11.25 7.40 44.33
C VAL A 427 10.73 7.71 45.75
N LYS A 428 9.50 8.22 45.87
CA LYS A 428 8.91 8.64 47.16
C LYS A 428 8.67 7.43 48.06
N SER A 429 9.18 7.47 49.29
CA SER A 429 9.21 6.37 50.27
C SER A 429 7.86 5.94 50.88
N GLU A 430 6.73 6.18 50.22
CA GLU A 430 5.41 5.89 50.79
C GLU A 430 4.61 4.93 49.90
N GLY A 431 4.54 3.65 50.31
CA GLY A 431 3.54 2.68 49.83
C GLY A 431 4.00 1.58 48.87
N THR A 432 4.12 0.38 49.43
CA THR A 432 4.10 -1.02 48.92
C THR A 432 4.90 -1.46 47.66
N LEU A 433 5.73 -2.49 47.90
CA LEU A 433 6.58 -3.29 46.97
C LEU A 433 7.79 -2.56 46.37
N TRP A 434 8.80 -2.39 47.22
CA TRP A 434 10.12 -1.91 46.85
C TRP A 434 11.04 -3.08 46.51
N PRO A 435 11.78 -3.04 45.38
CA PRO A 435 12.93 -3.92 45.26
C PRO A 435 13.92 -3.55 46.39
N PRO A 436 14.53 -4.54 47.07
CA PRO A 436 15.55 -4.27 48.10
C PRO A 436 16.81 -3.58 47.53
N GLN A 437 16.94 -3.57 46.21
CA GLN A 437 18.08 -3.04 45.47
C GLN A 437 17.78 -1.62 44.99
N ARG A 438 18.76 -0.72 45.18
CA ARG A 438 18.71 0.68 44.73
C ARG A 438 18.70 0.82 43.20
N ARG A 439 19.17 -0.23 42.51
CA ARG A 439 19.18 -0.34 41.05
C ARG A 439 18.66 -1.70 40.63
N VAL A 440 17.82 -1.71 39.59
CA VAL A 440 17.34 -2.94 38.96
C VAL A 440 17.83 -2.96 37.52
N GLU A 441 18.60 -3.98 37.17
CA GLU A 441 19.16 -4.15 35.84
C GLU A 441 18.21 -4.96 34.93
N PHE A 442 18.20 -4.62 33.65
CA PHE A 442 17.43 -5.32 32.63
C PHE A 442 18.09 -5.20 31.26
N GLN A 443 17.91 -6.24 30.46
CA GLN A 443 18.41 -6.30 29.09
C GLN A 443 17.38 -5.72 28.11
N VAL A 444 17.88 -4.96 27.15
CA VAL A 444 17.14 -4.36 26.05
C VAL A 444 17.65 -4.93 24.74
N GLU A 445 16.73 -5.47 23.94
CA GLU A 445 17.03 -6.00 22.61
C GLU A 445 16.25 -5.22 21.55
N PRO A 446 16.90 -4.67 20.51
CA PRO A 446 16.18 -4.05 19.40
C PRO A 446 15.35 -5.10 18.65
N LEU A 447 14.12 -4.74 18.29
CA LEU A 447 13.24 -5.54 17.44
C LEU A 447 13.28 -5.10 15.98
N ASP A 448 13.84 -3.92 15.71
CA ASP A 448 13.93 -3.29 14.40
C ASP A 448 15.40 -2.94 14.12
N ASP A 449 15.96 -3.28 12.96
CA ASP A 449 17.35 -2.89 12.63
C ASP A 449 17.49 -1.40 12.31
N ARG A 450 16.37 -0.75 11.97
CA ARG A 450 16.25 0.69 11.67
C ARG A 450 14.88 1.22 12.12
N PRO A 451 14.71 2.52 12.37
CA PRO A 451 13.40 3.09 12.66
C PRO A 451 12.45 2.87 11.48
N VAL A 452 11.22 2.45 11.79
CA VAL A 452 10.14 2.28 10.83
C VAL A 452 9.46 3.64 10.63
N PHE A 453 9.64 4.24 9.45
CA PHE A 453 8.98 5.49 9.08
C PHE A 453 7.54 5.20 8.63
N VAL A 454 6.57 5.86 9.26
CA VAL A 454 5.14 5.57 9.03
C VAL A 454 4.61 6.21 7.72
N ARG A 455 5.37 7.13 7.10
CA ARG A 455 5.10 7.70 5.77
C ARG A 455 6.39 7.76 4.94
N ASP A 456 6.51 6.84 4.00
CA ASP A 456 7.49 6.75 2.90
C ASP A 456 9.00 6.64 3.23
N PHE A 457 9.63 5.58 2.70
CA PHE A 457 10.13 5.61 1.32
C PHE A 457 9.84 4.25 0.68
N GLY A 458 9.37 4.23 -0.56
CA GLY A 458 9.11 3.01 -1.34
C GLY A 458 10.21 1.96 -1.17
N GLY A 459 9.82 0.76 -0.76
CA GLY A 459 10.75 -0.34 -0.50
C GLY A 459 10.11 -1.37 0.42
N ASP A 460 9.67 -2.46 -0.21
CA ASP A 460 9.19 -3.70 0.37
C ASP A 460 9.57 -3.97 1.83
N ASP A 461 8.54 -4.19 2.65
CA ASP A 461 8.62 -4.95 3.89
C ASP A 461 9.12 -6.38 3.59
N LYS A 462 10.43 -6.58 3.65
CA LYS A 462 11.03 -7.90 3.90
C LYS A 462 11.95 -7.82 5.11
N PHE A 463 11.36 -7.91 6.30
CA PHE A 463 12.11 -8.34 7.48
C PHE A 463 12.16 -9.85 7.54
N SER A 464 13.39 -10.33 7.34
CA SER A 464 13.95 -11.66 7.55
C SER A 464 13.21 -12.52 8.59
N ALA A 465 12.78 -13.70 8.16
CA ALA A 465 12.55 -14.83 9.03
C ALA A 465 13.89 -15.51 9.34
N ASP A 466 14.15 -15.78 10.62
CA ASP A 466 15.28 -16.54 11.15
C ASP A 466 15.48 -17.90 10.43
N PRO A 467 16.68 -18.22 9.93
CA PRO A 467 16.99 -19.42 9.14
C PRO A 467 17.22 -20.71 9.95
N SER A 468 16.70 -20.84 11.17
CA SER A 468 16.96 -22.01 12.02
C SER A 468 15.70 -22.77 12.48
N LYS A 469 15.06 -23.54 11.57
CA LYS A 469 14.46 -24.88 11.82
C LYS A 469 13.73 -25.48 10.60
N PRO A 470 13.62 -26.83 10.53
CA PRO A 470 13.87 -27.57 9.30
C PRO A 470 12.67 -27.75 8.37
N SER A 471 13.01 -28.16 7.16
CA SER A 471 12.20 -28.49 5.99
C SER A 471 11.01 -29.43 6.28
N PRO A 472 9.96 -29.38 5.44
CA PRO A 472 8.73 -30.15 5.65
C PRO A 472 8.90 -31.62 5.30
N GLY A 473 8.97 -32.46 6.33
CA GLY A 473 8.69 -33.89 6.29
C GLY A 473 7.68 -34.20 7.40
N ASP A 474 6.72 -35.07 7.09
CA ASP A 474 5.73 -35.70 7.97
C ASP A 474 4.45 -34.89 8.28
N TRP A 475 3.45 -35.14 7.43
CA TRP A 475 2.06 -34.80 7.67
C TRP A 475 1.43 -35.83 8.61
N GLU A 476 1.33 -35.53 9.90
CA GLU A 476 0.38 -36.23 10.78
C GLU A 476 -0.77 -35.32 11.20
N ARG A 477 -1.98 -35.82 10.91
CA ARG A 477 -3.27 -35.19 11.18
C ARG A 477 -3.40 -34.86 12.67
N GLN A 478 -3.62 -33.59 13.02
CA GLN A 478 -4.32 -33.26 14.27
C GLN A 478 -5.50 -32.31 14.06
N LYS A 479 -6.61 -32.75 14.65
CA LYS A 479 -7.95 -32.18 14.61
C LYS A 479 -8.02 -30.78 15.23
N LYS A 480 -8.98 -29.99 14.73
CA LYS A 480 -9.52 -28.76 15.33
C LYS A 480 -9.82 -28.95 16.83
N THR A 481 -9.30 -28.06 17.68
CA THR A 481 -10.01 -27.00 18.45
C THR A 481 -9.21 -26.60 19.69
N THR A 482 -8.84 -25.33 19.81
CA THR A 482 -8.87 -24.49 21.05
C THR A 482 -8.30 -23.12 20.71
N LYS A 483 -9.04 -22.03 20.98
CA LYS A 483 -8.52 -20.65 20.88
C LYS A 483 -7.29 -20.52 21.80
N LYS A 484 -6.08 -20.47 21.25
CA LYS A 484 -4.87 -20.17 22.04
C LYS A 484 -5.01 -18.75 22.62
N PRO A 485 -4.70 -18.52 23.90
CA PRO A 485 -4.61 -17.18 24.45
C PRO A 485 -3.58 -16.37 23.64
N PRO A 486 -3.81 -15.07 23.39
CA PRO A 486 -2.81 -14.24 22.74
C PRO A 486 -1.50 -14.32 23.52
N SER A 487 -0.40 -14.63 22.83
CA SER A 487 0.91 -14.73 23.46
C SER A 487 1.29 -13.39 24.12
N THR A 488 2.13 -13.42 25.15
CA THR A 488 2.67 -12.20 25.77
C THR A 488 3.40 -11.30 24.75
N LEU A 489 3.90 -11.87 23.66
CA LEU A 489 4.50 -11.16 22.52
C LEU A 489 3.49 -10.33 21.71
N TYR A 490 2.19 -10.50 21.93
CA TYR A 490 1.13 -9.72 21.29
C TYR A 490 1.27 -8.21 21.58
N SER A 491 1.76 -7.81 22.77
CA SER A 491 2.00 -6.40 23.07
C SER A 491 3.16 -5.79 22.28
N LEU A 492 4.11 -6.60 21.79
CA LEU A 492 5.25 -6.14 20.99
C LEU A 492 4.87 -5.87 19.51
N ARG A 493 3.69 -6.34 19.08
CA ARG A 493 3.20 -6.13 17.72
C ARG A 493 2.65 -4.72 17.58
N TRP A 494 3.30 -3.90 16.77
CA TRP A 494 2.88 -2.50 16.57
C TRP A 494 1.46 -2.36 16.02
N SER A 495 1.01 -3.32 15.21
CA SER A 495 -0.35 -3.37 14.66
C SER A 495 -1.46 -3.37 15.72
N ARG A 496 -1.17 -3.84 16.94
CA ARG A 496 -2.09 -3.75 18.08
C ARG A 496 -2.39 -2.30 18.44
N TRP A 497 -1.36 -1.47 18.50
CA TRP A 497 -1.42 -0.08 18.97
C TRP A 497 -1.90 0.87 17.88
N LYS A 498 -1.81 0.46 16.60
CA LYS A 498 -2.34 1.19 15.45
C LYS A 498 -3.78 0.83 15.07
N ARG A 499 -4.36 -0.22 15.66
CA ARG A 499 -5.68 -0.69 15.24
C ARG A 499 -6.73 0.41 15.40
N ALA A 500 -7.45 0.69 14.32
CA ALA A 500 -8.53 1.67 14.30
C ALA A 500 -9.58 1.36 15.37
N SER A 501 -9.97 2.38 16.14
CA SER A 501 -10.99 2.29 17.18
C SER A 501 -11.60 3.65 17.45
N ASN A 502 -12.90 3.70 17.73
CA ASN A 502 -13.57 4.88 18.26
C ASN A 502 -13.40 4.99 19.78
N LEU A 503 -13.05 3.90 20.47
CA LEU A 503 -12.89 3.84 21.92
C LEU A 503 -11.46 3.49 22.31
N TRP A 504 -10.84 4.32 23.13
CA TRP A 504 -9.44 4.19 23.58
C TRP A 504 -9.36 4.29 25.08
N ALA A 505 -8.67 3.36 25.73
CA ALA A 505 -8.49 3.35 27.18
C ALA A 505 -7.02 3.46 27.54
N SER A 506 -6.71 4.25 28.57
CA SER A 506 -5.32 4.52 28.93
C SER A 506 -4.64 3.28 29.55
N VAL A 507 -3.48 2.94 29.00
CA VAL A 507 -2.54 1.93 29.51
C VAL A 507 -1.76 2.51 30.67
N THR A 508 -1.26 3.73 30.50
CA THR A 508 -0.59 4.50 31.56
C THR A 508 -1.42 5.75 31.88
N PRO A 509 -1.40 6.24 33.13
CA PRO A 509 -2.22 7.37 33.53
C PRO A 509 -1.84 8.62 32.75
N VAL A 510 -2.83 9.46 32.47
CA VAL A 510 -2.67 10.77 31.84
C VAL A 510 -2.33 11.79 32.90
N ILE A 511 -1.29 12.57 32.64
CA ILE A 511 -0.86 13.70 33.47
C ILE A 511 -1.37 14.97 32.80
N LEU A 512 -2.39 15.60 33.39
CA LEU A 512 -3.03 16.76 32.78
C LEU A 512 -2.10 17.98 32.76
N PRO A 513 -2.13 18.79 31.69
CA PRO A 513 -1.29 19.97 31.57
C PRO A 513 -1.63 21.07 32.58
N ARG A 514 -2.87 21.09 33.08
CA ARG A 514 -3.38 22.03 34.08
C ARG A 514 -4.51 21.40 34.88
N PHE A 515 -4.80 21.97 36.04
CA PHE A 515 -5.92 21.54 36.89
C PHE A 515 -7.26 21.87 36.24
N PRO A 516 -8.25 20.95 36.27
CA PRO A 516 -9.60 21.27 35.84
C PRO A 516 -10.21 22.32 36.77
N LYS A 517 -10.97 23.26 36.19
CA LYS A 517 -11.68 24.33 36.90
C LYS A 517 -13.14 24.34 36.45
N LYS A 518 -14.02 25.05 37.19
CA LYS A 518 -15.45 25.15 36.84
C LYS A 518 -15.71 25.58 35.39
N HIS A 519 -14.86 26.45 34.83
CA HIS A 519 -14.96 26.97 33.46
C HIS A 519 -13.99 26.30 32.47
N VAL A 520 -13.20 25.31 32.91
CA VAL A 520 -12.28 24.54 32.05
C VAL A 520 -12.42 23.05 32.39
N PRO A 521 -13.39 22.35 31.79
CA PRO A 521 -13.63 20.95 32.06
C PRO A 521 -12.52 20.04 31.52
N ILE A 522 -12.45 18.81 32.01
CA ILE A 522 -11.45 17.81 31.60
C ILE A 522 -11.50 17.56 30.08
N LEU A 523 -12.70 17.48 29.50
CA LEU A 523 -12.91 17.32 28.06
C LEU A 523 -12.15 18.38 27.25
N GLN A 524 -12.27 19.64 27.63
CA GLN A 524 -11.57 20.75 26.97
C GLN A 524 -10.04 20.61 27.09
N ILE A 525 -9.54 20.28 28.29
CA ILE A 525 -8.09 20.11 28.53
C ILE A 525 -7.52 18.97 27.67
N VAL A 526 -8.27 17.88 27.54
CA VAL A 526 -7.91 16.71 26.74
C VAL A 526 -7.94 17.05 25.25
N ASN A 527 -9.00 17.71 24.76
CA ASN A 527 -9.12 18.10 23.35
C ASN A 527 -8.04 19.11 22.94
N GLU A 528 -7.68 20.08 23.79
CA GLU A 528 -6.55 20.98 23.51
C GLU A 528 -5.22 20.21 23.39
N SER A 529 -5.02 19.16 24.21
CA SER A 529 -3.82 18.32 24.14
C SER A 529 -3.81 17.43 22.89
N LEU A 530 -4.97 16.89 22.51
CA LEU A 530 -5.16 16.10 21.30
C LEU A 530 -4.94 16.94 20.04
N GLN A 531 -5.53 18.13 19.99
CA GLN A 531 -5.40 19.08 18.89
C GLN A 531 -3.95 19.52 18.69
N ALA A 532 -3.21 19.78 19.76
CA ALA A 532 -1.78 20.11 19.70
C ALA A 532 -0.93 19.00 19.08
N LEU A 533 -1.40 17.75 19.15
CA LEU A 533 -0.77 16.59 18.53
C LEU A 533 -1.42 16.21 17.18
N GLY A 534 -2.40 16.99 16.71
CA GLY A 534 -3.12 16.78 15.45
C GLY A 534 -4.17 15.65 15.48
N TYR A 535 -4.57 15.19 16.66
CA TYR A 535 -5.72 14.28 16.79
C TYR A 535 -7.04 15.04 16.64
N PRO A 536 -8.10 14.36 16.18
CA PRO A 536 -9.46 14.87 16.26
C PRO A 536 -9.91 15.03 17.71
N GLU A 537 -10.95 15.83 17.90
CA GLU A 537 -11.60 15.98 19.20
C GLU A 537 -12.36 14.73 19.60
N VAL A 538 -12.39 14.44 20.90
CA VAL A 538 -13.22 13.38 21.45
C VAL A 538 -14.62 13.90 21.77
N LEU A 539 -15.63 13.07 21.57
CA LEU A 539 -17.01 13.33 21.98
C LEU A 539 -17.16 13.23 23.50
N ARG A 540 -16.45 12.27 24.12
CA ARG A 540 -16.57 12.00 25.55
C ARG A 540 -15.25 11.58 26.16
N VAL A 541 -15.00 12.10 27.37
CA VAL A 541 -13.92 11.65 28.25
C VAL A 541 -14.52 11.08 29.53
N THR A 542 -14.22 9.81 29.81
CA THR A 542 -14.50 9.19 31.11
C THR A 542 -13.20 9.11 31.90
N TYR A 543 -13.17 9.61 33.13
CA TYR A 543 -11.98 9.57 33.99
C TYR A 543 -12.19 8.65 35.19
N ARG A 544 -11.15 7.94 35.61
CA ARG A 544 -11.19 6.95 36.69
C ARG A 544 -9.86 6.88 37.45
N PRO A 545 -9.86 6.50 38.75
CA PRO A 545 -8.63 6.24 39.50
C PRO A 545 -7.97 4.89 39.12
N VAL A 546 -8.73 3.94 38.58
CA VAL A 546 -8.25 2.62 38.12
C VAL A 546 -8.41 2.52 36.62
N GLY A 547 -7.42 1.93 35.93
CA GLY A 547 -7.46 1.71 34.49
C GLY A 547 -8.66 0.87 34.03
N ALA A 548 -9.21 1.19 32.86
CA ALA A 548 -10.33 0.46 32.30
C ALA A 548 -9.94 -0.86 31.61
N LEU A 549 -8.64 -1.05 31.33
CA LEU A 549 -8.10 -2.26 30.72
C LEU A 549 -7.68 -3.26 31.81
N THR A 550 -7.98 -4.54 31.60
CA THR A 550 -7.46 -5.62 32.44
C THR A 550 -5.93 -5.56 32.50
N GLY A 551 -5.35 -5.67 33.69
CA GLY A 551 -3.91 -5.59 33.91
C GLY A 551 -3.36 -4.16 34.04
N THR A 552 -4.19 -3.11 33.95
CA THR A 552 -3.75 -1.74 34.23
C THR A 552 -3.91 -1.40 35.73
N PRO A 553 -2.82 -1.03 36.44
CA PRO A 553 -2.85 -0.63 37.85
C PRO A 553 -3.62 0.67 38.14
N SER A 554 -3.71 1.07 39.41
CA SER A 554 -4.32 2.34 39.79
C SER A 554 -3.36 3.52 39.60
N VAL A 555 -3.90 4.72 39.45
CA VAL A 555 -3.13 5.97 39.39
C VAL A 555 -2.19 6.13 40.59
N HIS A 556 -2.61 5.68 41.77
CA HIS A 556 -1.82 5.79 43.00
C HIS A 556 -0.54 4.96 42.91
N ASP A 557 -0.61 3.77 42.30
CA ASP A 557 0.54 2.88 42.13
C ASP A 557 1.59 3.49 41.18
N PHE A 558 1.15 4.22 40.15
CA PHE A 558 2.07 4.93 39.26
C PHE A 558 2.70 6.17 39.90
N ARG A 559 1.94 6.91 40.73
CA ARG A 559 2.41 8.16 41.35
C ARG A 559 3.63 7.95 42.25
N ALA A 560 3.78 6.77 42.84
CA ALA A 560 4.97 6.41 43.63
C ALA A 560 6.28 6.59 42.82
N PHE A 561 6.24 6.32 41.51
CA PHE A 561 7.40 6.32 40.61
C PHE A 561 7.45 7.55 39.67
N GLY A 562 6.57 8.53 39.88
CA GLY A 562 6.37 9.70 39.02
C GLY A 562 7.00 11.00 39.53
N ALA A 563 8.22 10.94 40.07
CA ALA A 563 8.86 12.05 40.81
C ALA A 563 8.81 13.42 40.09
N ARG A 564 8.92 13.43 38.76
CA ARG A 564 8.90 14.65 37.92
C ARG A 564 7.56 15.39 37.89
N TYR A 565 6.45 14.71 38.16
CA TYR A 565 5.09 15.23 37.94
C TYR A 565 4.16 15.08 39.15
N LEU A 566 4.75 15.01 40.35
CA LEU A 566 3.99 14.76 41.58
C LEU A 566 2.89 15.79 41.83
N ASP A 567 3.16 17.06 41.52
CA ASP A 567 2.25 18.19 41.72
C ASP A 567 1.18 18.31 40.63
N ASN A 568 1.19 17.42 39.64
CA ASN A 568 0.19 17.40 38.57
C ASN A 568 -1.03 16.54 38.92
N VAL A 569 -2.08 16.68 38.12
CA VAL A 569 -3.29 15.84 38.19
C VAL A 569 -3.07 14.59 37.35
N TRP A 570 -3.25 13.43 37.97
CA TRP A 570 -3.12 12.12 37.33
C TRP A 570 -4.47 11.43 37.27
N MET A 571 -4.79 10.80 36.13
CA MET A 571 -6.03 10.03 35.99
C MET A 571 -5.93 9.01 34.85
N HIS A 572 -6.62 7.88 34.97
CA HIS A 572 -6.91 7.05 33.81
C HIS A 572 -8.08 7.64 33.03
N LEU A 573 -7.97 7.63 31.71
CA LEU A 573 -9.00 8.15 30.82
C LEU A 573 -9.48 7.05 29.87
N VAL A 574 -10.75 7.11 29.51
CA VAL A 574 -11.33 6.47 28.34
C VAL A 574 -11.83 7.57 27.41
N LEU A 575 -11.32 7.55 26.18
CA LEU A 575 -11.60 8.52 25.13
C LEU A 575 -12.52 7.89 24.10
N GLU A 576 -13.60 8.59 23.78
CA GLU A 576 -14.55 8.21 22.75
C GLU A 576 -14.55 9.25 21.64
N PHE A 577 -14.06 8.85 20.48
CA PHE A 577 -14.03 9.65 19.25
C PHE A 577 -15.32 9.47 18.47
N GLU A 578 -15.68 10.47 17.68
CA GLU A 578 -16.84 10.39 16.78
C GLU A 578 -16.67 9.25 15.75
N ARG A 579 -15.43 9.06 15.30
CA ARG A 579 -15.07 8.09 14.26
C ARG A 579 -13.94 7.19 14.75
N ALA A 580 -13.77 6.06 14.08
CA ALA A 580 -12.66 5.18 14.38
C ALA A 580 -11.34 5.82 13.92
N ILE A 581 -10.43 6.08 14.85
CA ILE A 581 -9.11 6.62 14.56
C ILE A 581 -8.03 5.55 14.70
N SER A 582 -6.99 5.63 13.86
CA SER A 582 -5.80 4.79 14.01
C SER A 582 -4.89 5.35 15.08
N GLY A 583 -4.23 4.48 15.84
CA GLY A 583 -3.25 4.87 16.86
C GLY A 583 -1.80 4.91 16.37
N PRO A 584 -0.82 5.07 17.28
CA PRO A 584 -0.98 5.11 18.74
C PRO A 584 -1.69 6.38 19.20
N VAL A 585 -2.43 6.32 20.31
CA VAL A 585 -3.03 7.52 20.94
C VAL A 585 -2.25 7.84 22.21
N VAL A 586 -1.75 9.08 22.30
CA VAL A 586 -1.09 9.62 23.50
C VAL A 586 -1.67 10.97 23.88
N VAL A 587 -1.76 11.25 25.18
CA VAL A 587 -2.29 12.52 25.70
C VAL A 587 -1.56 12.95 26.97
N GLY A 588 -1.30 14.26 27.09
CA GLY A 588 -0.89 14.89 28.34
C GLY A 588 0.59 15.27 28.41
N LYS A 589 1.05 15.67 29.60
CA LYS A 589 2.41 16.18 29.80
C LYS A 589 3.51 15.13 29.82
N GLY A 590 3.15 13.89 30.14
CA GLY A 590 4.11 12.81 30.35
C GLY A 590 4.31 11.90 29.14
N ILE A 591 3.81 12.28 27.96
CA ILE A 591 3.84 11.47 26.72
C ILE A 591 5.25 11.05 26.31
N TYR A 592 6.27 11.83 26.68
CA TYR A 592 7.66 11.54 26.34
C TYR A 592 8.32 10.53 27.29
N PHE A 593 7.74 10.31 28.48
CA PHE A 593 8.29 9.48 29.56
C PHE A 593 7.40 8.25 29.85
N GLY A 594 6.61 7.81 28.87
CA GLY A 594 5.77 6.61 28.99
C GLY A 594 4.41 6.80 29.66
N TYR A 595 4.00 8.04 29.99
CA TYR A 595 2.68 8.32 30.55
C TYR A 595 1.68 8.76 29.49
N GLY A 596 0.39 8.60 29.79
CA GLY A 596 -0.70 9.02 28.91
C GLY A 596 -0.81 8.24 27.60
N PHE A 597 -0.36 6.98 27.57
CA PHE A 597 -0.48 6.09 26.40
C PHE A 597 -1.79 5.30 26.45
N PHE A 598 -2.41 5.06 25.30
CA PHE A 598 -3.72 4.41 25.19
C PHE A 598 -3.70 3.15 24.30
N ALA A 599 -4.61 2.22 24.58
CA ALA A 599 -4.88 1.05 23.76
C ALA A 599 -6.30 1.12 23.16
N PRO A 600 -6.50 0.57 21.95
CA PRO A 600 -7.83 0.50 21.33
C PRO A 600 -8.68 -0.56 22.03
N VAL A 601 -9.87 -0.19 22.49
CA VAL A 601 -10.84 -1.10 23.12
C VAL A 601 -11.63 -1.79 22.01
N VAL A 602 -11.63 -3.14 21.99
CA VAL A 602 -12.50 -3.89 21.09
C VAL A 602 -13.89 -3.88 21.70
N GLN A 603 -14.89 -3.33 21.01
CA GLN A 603 -16.27 -3.66 21.34
C GLN A 603 -16.46 -5.16 21.07
N GLY A 604 -16.44 -5.97 22.12
CA GLY A 604 -17.04 -7.29 22.04
C GLY A 604 -18.53 -7.08 21.81
N ARG A 605 -19.14 -7.80 20.86
CA ARG A 605 -20.57 -8.04 20.93
C ARG A 605 -20.84 -8.58 22.34
N GLU A 606 -21.56 -7.81 23.15
CA GLU A 606 -22.15 -8.35 24.37
C GLU A 606 -22.88 -9.64 23.97
N ARG A 607 -22.59 -10.71 24.69
CA ARG A 607 -23.49 -11.84 24.70
C ARG A 607 -24.72 -11.35 25.44
N ASP A 608 -25.84 -11.28 24.72
CA ASP A 608 -27.15 -11.43 25.30
C ASP A 608 -27.21 -12.83 25.93
N ASP A 609 -26.68 -12.97 27.14
CA ASP A 609 -26.96 -14.07 28.05
C ASP A 609 -27.74 -13.46 29.23
N ALA A 610 -29.04 -13.22 29.00
CA ALA A 610 -30.10 -13.16 30.01
C ALA A 610 -31.39 -13.72 29.40
#